data_AF-A0A8H4VM43-F1
#
_entry.id   AF-A0A8H4VM43-F1
#
_cell.length_a   1.000
_cell.length_b   1.000
_cell.length_c   1.000
_cell.angle_alpha   90.00
_cell.angle_beta   90.00
_cell.angle_gamma   90.00
#
_symmetry.space_group_name_H-M   'P 1'
#
loop_
_entity.id
_entity.type
_entity.pdbx_description
1 polymer ?
#
loop_
_entity_poly.entity_id
_entity_poly.type
_entity_poly.pdbx_seq_one_letter_code
_entity_poly.pdbx_strand_id
1 'polypeptide(L)'
;MTFVAEKFLPTGTYVVINVKHDLSIAYRDALGHTGNGGLTSGWGESIQWNITLLSQKKWIIESAFSGFSADLPIDVEEDDEIATKAAHEKPHQWVIKQRQEDPDTYLIYSPTATGLFWSLQSSQEGATPQLVGDSTDASTWWRFKTDSSPAPKVVHDYSTPLSVIRPTAHPHAEKHKVAITIPPGWLTTISAVSLGQCLNLIRIQRKVRGALEAQDLTSSWEAVGQVMTLDASASANSHPMHAVSDTATVLVLEFYHAKSNNTVTDPLRLAGKEEFASNLTICSALRPTDYRSFSDYETFYIFDGQGPALNAIATVHISVKVFVDLDDPGKPVPGTVQSGYDVHLDLPRPRFMDEYLDNYNIIFVVDDSGSMSGDKWRQVREALSQIGNEAMQYDADGVDICFLNSSVVGKRIKSQEELWDAYDQVQPSNGTPTGAKLNEILGGIISKLNGAINTSQYGQIKPVDIIVLTDGAPTDDPGAVIQAAARRLDQGKHHPNCVGIQFVQIGNDYGADRALQALCKGPVRNMVDTVPFVKRFTPERLKRVLLGALHPSIRAKI
;
A
#
# COMPACT_ATOMS: atom_id res chain seq x y z
N MET A 1 -27.04 -23.81 -7.84
CA MET A 1 -26.09 -23.67 -6.73
C MET A 1 -24.94 -24.65 -6.91
N THR A 2 -23.69 -24.18 -6.81
CA THR A 2 -22.45 -24.98 -6.95
C THR A 2 -21.54 -24.68 -5.76
N PHE A 3 -20.69 -25.64 -5.37
CA PHE A 3 -19.62 -25.38 -4.41
C PHE A 3 -18.56 -24.48 -5.04
N VAL A 4 -17.97 -23.61 -4.22
CA VAL A 4 -16.86 -22.76 -4.63
C VAL A 4 -15.56 -23.57 -4.53
N ALA A 5 -14.70 -23.44 -5.54
CA ALA A 5 -13.39 -24.10 -5.62
C ALA A 5 -12.26 -23.08 -5.83
N GLU A 6 -12.43 -21.86 -5.32
CA GLU A 6 -11.47 -20.77 -5.46
C GLU A 6 -10.43 -20.79 -4.33
N LYS A 7 -9.15 -20.56 -4.65
CA LYS A 7 -8.04 -20.46 -3.67
C LYS A 7 -8.34 -19.43 -2.57
N PHE A 8 -9.03 -18.35 -2.93
CA PHE A 8 -9.56 -17.35 -2.01
C PHE A 8 -11.06 -17.23 -2.20
N LEU A 9 -11.82 -17.57 -1.15
CA LEU A 9 -13.27 -17.50 -1.21
C LEU A 9 -13.72 -16.04 -1.48
N PRO A 10 -14.43 -15.74 -2.58
CA PRO A 10 -14.79 -14.37 -2.94
C PRO A 10 -15.85 -13.80 -2.00
N THR A 11 -15.97 -12.47 -1.94
CA THR A 11 -17.09 -11.83 -1.23
C THR A 11 -18.41 -12.29 -1.83
N GLY A 12 -19.33 -12.75 -0.98
CA GLY A 12 -20.62 -13.24 -1.44
C GLY A 12 -21.47 -13.77 -0.30
N THR A 13 -22.63 -14.31 -0.68
CA THR A 13 -23.59 -14.89 0.24
C THR A 13 -23.59 -16.41 0.03
N TYR A 14 -23.32 -17.16 1.11
CA TYR A 14 -23.06 -18.60 1.04
C TYR A 14 -23.80 -19.40 2.10
N VAL A 15 -24.12 -20.65 1.78
CA VAL A 15 -24.40 -21.69 2.78
C VAL A 15 -23.07 -22.35 3.14
N VAL A 16 -22.75 -22.40 4.44
CA VAL A 16 -21.50 -22.99 4.96
C VAL A 16 -21.81 -24.37 5.55
N ILE A 17 -21.22 -25.42 5.00
CA ILE A 17 -21.60 -26.83 5.26
C ILE A 17 -20.40 -27.61 5.78
N ASN A 18 -20.56 -28.31 6.90
CA ASN A 18 -19.53 -29.19 7.43
C ASN A 18 -19.37 -30.45 6.58
N VAL A 19 -18.14 -30.86 6.28
CA VAL A 19 -17.87 -31.99 5.39
C VAL A 19 -18.21 -33.34 6.03
N LYS A 20 -17.94 -33.55 7.33
CA LYS A 20 -18.13 -34.83 8.02
C LYS A 20 -19.60 -35.14 8.27
N HIS A 21 -20.37 -34.14 8.66
CA HIS A 21 -21.75 -34.32 9.10
C HIS A 21 -22.80 -33.82 8.11
N ASP A 22 -22.39 -33.12 7.05
CA ASP A 22 -23.27 -32.52 6.03
C ASP A 22 -24.33 -31.58 6.63
N LEU A 23 -23.97 -30.94 7.75
CA LEU A 23 -24.78 -29.97 8.46
C LEU A 23 -24.30 -28.55 8.16
N SER A 24 -25.24 -27.64 7.90
CA SER A 24 -24.93 -26.23 7.70
C SER A 24 -24.89 -25.46 9.00
N ILE A 25 -24.08 -24.39 9.07
CA ILE A 25 -24.14 -23.47 10.20
C ILE A 25 -25.44 -22.63 10.14
N ALA A 26 -26.06 -22.48 11.30
CA ALA A 26 -27.33 -21.84 11.55
C ALA A 26 -27.22 -20.92 12.77
N TYR A 27 -28.24 -20.08 12.98
CA TYR A 27 -28.35 -19.21 14.16
C TYR A 27 -29.59 -19.58 14.95
N ARG A 28 -29.46 -19.71 16.28
CA ARG A 28 -30.59 -19.97 17.18
C ARG A 28 -31.20 -18.65 17.68
N ASP A 29 -32.45 -18.36 17.31
CA ASP A 29 -33.23 -17.22 17.83
C ASP A 29 -33.85 -17.53 19.22
N ALA A 30 -33.97 -16.49 20.04
CA ALA A 30 -34.34 -16.44 21.45
C ALA A 30 -35.84 -16.71 21.75
N LEU A 31 -36.49 -17.63 21.02
CA LEU A 31 -37.88 -18.03 21.25
C LEU A 31 -38.05 -19.32 22.07
N GLY A 32 -37.08 -19.67 22.93
CA GLY A 32 -37.24 -20.84 23.80
C GLY A 32 -36.17 -21.00 24.86
N HIS A 33 -36.23 -20.14 25.89
CA HIS A 33 -35.47 -20.16 27.15
C HIS A 33 -34.16 -19.35 27.16
N THR A 34 -33.99 -18.61 28.25
CA THR A 34 -33.13 -17.44 28.43
C THR A 34 -31.64 -17.77 28.43
N GLY A 35 -30.91 -17.26 27.44
CA GLY A 35 -29.45 -17.22 27.33
C GLY A 35 -29.03 -16.79 25.92
N ASN A 36 -27.94 -16.03 25.78
CA ASN A 36 -27.46 -15.42 24.53
C ASN A 36 -27.54 -16.36 23.30
N GLY A 37 -28.01 -15.84 22.15
CA GLY A 37 -28.03 -16.59 20.89
C GLY A 37 -26.62 -17.02 20.45
N GLY A 38 -26.55 -18.11 19.67
CA GLY A 38 -25.28 -18.75 19.29
C GLY A 38 -25.32 -19.42 17.92
N LEU A 39 -24.13 -19.69 17.39
CA LEU A 39 -23.94 -20.48 16.17
C LEU A 39 -24.26 -21.95 16.46
N THR A 40 -25.12 -22.56 15.65
CA THR A 40 -25.46 -23.98 15.78
C THR A 40 -25.43 -24.67 14.43
N SER A 41 -25.53 -25.99 14.40
CA SER A 41 -25.75 -26.77 13.17
C SER A 41 -27.25 -26.91 12.88
N GLY A 42 -27.62 -27.02 11.61
CA GLY A 42 -29.01 -27.15 11.19
C GLY A 42 -29.14 -27.96 9.89
N TRP A 43 -30.26 -28.65 9.74
CA TRP A 43 -30.61 -29.28 8.46
C TRP A 43 -31.23 -28.24 7.52
N GLY A 44 -30.70 -28.16 6.29
CA GLY A 44 -31.29 -27.39 5.20
C GLY A 44 -30.49 -26.17 4.77
N GLU A 45 -30.37 -26.00 3.46
CA GLU A 45 -29.58 -24.96 2.76
C GLU A 45 -30.17 -23.55 2.84
N SER A 46 -31.06 -23.28 3.82
CA SER A 46 -31.90 -22.09 3.84
C SER A 46 -31.26 -20.88 4.53
N ILE A 47 -30.24 -21.08 5.36
CA ILE A 47 -29.58 -19.99 6.10
C ILE A 47 -28.28 -19.62 5.41
N GLN A 48 -28.29 -18.41 4.86
CA GLN A 48 -27.16 -17.84 4.16
C GLN A 48 -26.35 -16.90 5.05
N TRP A 49 -25.04 -16.90 4.82
CA TRP A 49 -24.06 -16.10 5.51
C TRP A 49 -23.37 -15.17 4.51
N ASN A 50 -23.29 -13.90 4.87
CA ASN A 50 -22.48 -12.94 4.15
C ASN A 50 -21.02 -13.16 4.53
N ILE A 51 -20.24 -13.63 3.57
CA ILE A 51 -18.81 -13.84 3.71
C ILE A 51 -18.13 -12.68 2.98
N THR A 52 -17.53 -11.76 3.74
CA THR A 52 -16.91 -10.55 3.18
C THR A 52 -15.39 -10.72 3.17
N LEU A 53 -14.81 -10.86 1.98
CA LEU A 53 -13.37 -10.84 1.78
C LEU A 53 -12.85 -9.41 1.98
N LEU A 54 -11.99 -9.23 2.97
CA LEU A 54 -11.28 -7.99 3.26
C LEU A 54 -9.99 -7.89 2.44
N SER A 55 -9.46 -6.67 2.33
CA SER A 55 -8.18 -6.37 1.67
C SER A 55 -6.94 -7.00 2.31
N GLN A 56 -7.09 -7.90 3.28
CA GLN A 56 -5.97 -8.63 3.89
C GLN A 56 -6.10 -10.15 3.71
N LYS A 57 -6.99 -10.62 2.83
CA LYS A 57 -7.35 -12.04 2.71
C LYS A 57 -7.74 -12.62 4.07
N LYS A 58 -8.60 -11.85 4.72
CA LYS A 58 -9.33 -12.20 5.93
C LYS A 58 -10.81 -12.06 5.61
N TRP A 59 -11.63 -12.81 6.33
CA TRP A 59 -13.06 -12.86 6.09
C TRP A 59 -13.82 -12.44 7.33
N ILE A 60 -14.87 -11.67 7.09
CA ILE A 60 -15.94 -11.50 8.07
C ILE A 60 -17.03 -12.52 7.70
N ILE A 61 -17.53 -13.23 8.71
CA ILE A 61 -18.61 -14.22 8.58
C ILE A 61 -19.81 -13.65 9.34
N GLU A 62 -20.79 -13.14 8.61
CA GLU A 62 -21.97 -12.46 9.13
C GLU A 62 -23.26 -13.16 8.72
N SER A 63 -24.22 -13.21 9.63
CA SER A 63 -25.56 -13.70 9.30
C SER A 63 -26.22 -12.75 8.31
N ALA A 64 -26.78 -13.29 7.22
CA ALA A 64 -27.47 -12.48 6.23
C ALA A 64 -28.80 -11.88 6.75
N PHE A 65 -29.30 -12.36 7.89
CA PHE A 65 -30.66 -12.04 8.36
C PHE A 65 -30.73 -11.51 9.80
N SER A 66 -29.80 -11.89 10.69
CA SER A 66 -29.92 -11.62 12.13
C SER A 66 -29.01 -10.50 12.64
N GLY A 67 -28.12 -9.93 11.82
CA GLY A 67 -27.26 -8.83 12.25
C GLY A 67 -26.24 -9.23 13.33
N PHE A 68 -25.75 -10.48 13.28
CA PHE A 68 -24.68 -11.00 14.12
C PHE A 68 -23.51 -11.50 13.26
N SER A 69 -22.31 -11.51 13.83
CA SER A 69 -21.10 -12.06 13.22
C SER A 69 -20.50 -13.16 14.09
N ALA A 70 -19.82 -14.13 13.45
CA ALA A 70 -19.07 -15.15 14.16
C ALA A 70 -17.84 -14.54 14.84
N ASP A 71 -17.58 -14.95 16.09
CA ASP A 71 -16.55 -14.38 16.96
C ASP A 71 -15.76 -15.44 17.74
N LEU A 72 -14.68 -15.00 18.39
CA LEU A 72 -13.95 -15.78 19.38
C LEU A 72 -14.42 -15.47 20.81
N PRO A 73 -14.31 -16.45 21.73
CA PRO A 73 -14.38 -16.16 23.16
C PRO A 73 -13.21 -15.27 23.62
N ILE A 74 -13.35 -14.68 24.81
CA ILE A 74 -12.38 -13.71 25.37
C ILE A 74 -11.03 -14.37 25.65
N ASP A 75 -11.05 -15.62 26.13
CA ASP A 75 -9.87 -16.44 26.42
C ASP A 75 -10.02 -17.77 25.67
N VAL A 76 -9.37 -17.88 24.52
CA VAL A 76 -9.58 -19.01 23.58
C VAL A 76 -8.74 -20.22 23.97
N GLU A 77 -9.41 -21.36 24.18
CA GLU A 77 -8.80 -22.67 24.39
C GLU A 77 -9.31 -23.70 23.36
N GLU A 78 -8.68 -24.88 23.33
CA GLU A 78 -9.20 -26.02 22.56
C GLU A 78 -10.55 -26.48 23.15
N ASP A 79 -11.45 -26.94 22.29
CA ASP A 79 -12.83 -27.33 22.55
C ASP A 79 -13.82 -26.19 22.87
N ASP A 80 -13.35 -24.94 22.89
CA ASP A 80 -14.22 -23.78 23.05
C ASP A 80 -15.23 -23.63 21.90
N GLU A 81 -16.45 -23.24 22.24
CA GLU A 81 -17.50 -22.93 21.27
C GLU A 81 -17.24 -21.62 20.51
N ILE A 82 -17.59 -21.58 19.22
CA ILE A 82 -17.54 -20.35 18.43
C ILE A 82 -18.60 -19.37 18.95
N ALA A 83 -18.15 -18.20 19.39
CA ALA A 83 -19.00 -17.15 19.91
C ALA A 83 -19.74 -16.39 18.78
N THR A 84 -20.72 -15.58 19.16
CA THR A 84 -21.33 -14.61 18.25
C THR A 84 -21.36 -13.23 18.88
N LYS A 85 -21.22 -12.19 18.05
CA LYS A 85 -21.33 -10.79 18.47
C LYS A 85 -22.28 -10.01 17.57
N ALA A 86 -22.86 -8.93 18.10
CA ALA A 86 -23.80 -8.09 17.36
C ALA A 86 -23.08 -7.23 16.29
N ALA A 87 -23.75 -6.96 15.16
CA ALA A 87 -23.16 -6.29 13.98
C ALA A 87 -22.72 -4.82 14.20
N HIS A 88 -23.10 -4.18 15.31
CA HIS A 88 -22.61 -2.84 15.63
C HIS A 88 -21.22 -2.85 16.28
N GLU A 89 -20.76 -4.02 16.72
CA GLU A 89 -19.41 -4.23 17.23
C GLU A 89 -18.45 -4.60 16.09
N LYS A 90 -17.16 -4.34 16.29
CA LYS A 90 -16.14 -4.65 15.28
C LYS A 90 -16.10 -6.19 15.06
N PRO A 91 -16.42 -6.70 13.86
CA PRO A 91 -16.47 -8.13 13.60
C PRO A 91 -15.08 -8.74 13.70
N HIS A 92 -15.02 -10.01 14.13
CA HIS A 92 -13.77 -10.76 14.14
C HIS A 92 -13.37 -11.11 12.71
N GLN A 93 -12.06 -11.20 12.49
CA GLN A 93 -11.52 -11.49 11.18
C GLN A 93 -10.98 -12.91 11.15
N TRP A 94 -11.63 -13.76 10.37
CA TRP A 94 -11.29 -15.16 10.17
C TRP A 94 -10.36 -15.36 8.99
N VAL A 95 -9.70 -16.51 8.95
CA VAL A 95 -8.99 -17.04 7.79
C VAL A 95 -9.78 -18.21 7.24
N ILE A 96 -10.02 -18.23 5.93
CA ILE A 96 -10.65 -19.33 5.20
C ILE A 96 -9.62 -19.86 4.21
N LYS A 97 -9.04 -21.03 4.51
CA LYS A 97 -7.95 -21.63 3.73
C LYS A 97 -8.46 -22.84 2.94
N GLN A 98 -8.35 -22.80 1.62
CA GLN A 98 -8.67 -23.95 0.77
C GLN A 98 -7.70 -25.10 1.05
N ARG A 99 -8.20 -26.34 1.11
CA ARG A 99 -7.37 -27.53 1.27
C ARG A 99 -6.75 -27.90 -0.08
N GLN A 100 -5.47 -28.25 -0.09
CA GLN A 100 -4.78 -28.65 -1.32
C GLN A 100 -5.30 -29.98 -1.90
N GLU A 101 -5.69 -30.91 -1.03
CA GLU A 101 -6.13 -32.27 -1.40
C GLU A 101 -7.53 -32.28 -2.01
N ASP A 102 -8.39 -31.35 -1.60
CA ASP A 102 -9.78 -31.25 -2.05
C ASP A 102 -10.18 -29.76 -2.17
N PRO A 103 -10.11 -29.20 -3.39
CA PRO A 103 -10.38 -27.78 -3.66
C PRO A 103 -11.77 -27.29 -3.27
N ASP A 104 -12.75 -28.16 -3.09
CA ASP A 104 -14.10 -27.76 -2.66
C ASP A 104 -14.21 -27.59 -1.13
N THR A 105 -13.12 -27.87 -0.40
CA THR A 105 -13.09 -27.88 1.06
C THR A 105 -12.12 -26.85 1.63
N TYR A 106 -12.50 -26.29 2.77
CA TYR A 106 -11.82 -25.18 3.42
C TYR A 106 -11.69 -25.42 4.92
N LEU A 107 -10.62 -24.90 5.50
CA LEU A 107 -10.45 -24.72 6.94
C LEU A 107 -10.84 -23.29 7.32
N ILE A 108 -11.50 -23.12 8.46
CA ILE A 108 -11.81 -21.80 9.04
C ILE A 108 -11.09 -21.69 10.38
N TYR A 109 -10.29 -20.65 10.58
CA TYR A 109 -9.54 -20.46 11.83
C TYR A 109 -9.27 -18.99 12.11
N SER A 110 -8.92 -18.67 13.36
CA SER A 110 -8.56 -17.32 13.75
C SER A 110 -7.07 -17.06 13.58
N PRO A 111 -6.65 -15.89 13.08
CA PRO A 111 -5.23 -15.51 13.06
C PRO A 111 -4.67 -15.24 14.48
N THR A 112 -5.53 -15.07 15.49
CA THR A 112 -5.12 -14.83 16.88
C THR A 112 -5.12 -16.09 17.75
N ALA A 113 -5.74 -17.18 17.29
CA ALA A 113 -5.75 -18.48 17.97
C ALA A 113 -5.10 -19.51 17.02
N THR A 114 -3.77 -19.43 16.91
CA THR A 114 -2.99 -20.23 15.97
C THR A 114 -3.08 -21.72 16.28
N GLY A 115 -3.35 -22.53 15.26
CA GLY A 115 -3.43 -23.99 15.39
C GLY A 115 -4.81 -24.52 15.78
N LEU A 116 -5.81 -23.66 16.00
CA LEU A 116 -7.19 -24.08 16.30
C LEU A 116 -8.13 -23.77 15.12
N PHE A 117 -8.93 -24.76 14.73
CA PHE A 117 -9.80 -24.74 13.55
C PHE A 117 -11.27 -24.92 13.95
N TRP A 118 -12.18 -24.29 13.21
CA TRP A 118 -13.62 -24.57 13.35
C TRP A 118 -13.88 -26.03 13.06
N SER A 119 -14.56 -26.68 13.99
CA SER A 119 -14.96 -28.07 13.92
C SER A 119 -16.42 -28.23 14.26
N LEU A 120 -17.07 -29.25 13.71
CA LEU A 120 -18.35 -29.75 14.18
C LEU A 120 -18.17 -31.18 14.67
N GLN A 121 -18.22 -31.38 15.99
CA GLN A 121 -17.92 -32.68 16.62
C GLN A 121 -19.13 -33.62 16.70
N SER A 122 -20.32 -33.13 16.38
CA SER A 122 -21.58 -33.89 16.52
C SER A 122 -22.42 -33.80 15.26
N SER A 123 -23.03 -34.92 14.89
CA SER A 123 -24.00 -35.03 13.80
C SER A 123 -25.43 -34.67 14.23
N GLN A 124 -25.63 -34.20 15.47
CA GLN A 124 -26.94 -33.79 15.97
C GLN A 124 -27.27 -32.38 15.49
N GLU A 125 -28.53 -32.16 15.12
CA GLU A 125 -29.02 -30.82 14.84
C GLU A 125 -28.96 -29.95 16.09
N GLY A 126 -28.55 -28.69 15.92
CA GLY A 126 -28.38 -27.76 17.03
C GLY A 126 -27.06 -27.90 17.77
N ALA A 127 -26.11 -28.70 17.27
CA ALA A 127 -24.75 -28.79 17.82
C ALA A 127 -23.96 -27.51 17.54
N THR A 128 -23.15 -27.06 18.50
CA THR A 128 -22.36 -25.84 18.38
C THR A 128 -21.02 -26.13 17.70
N PRO A 129 -20.59 -25.34 16.70
CA PRO A 129 -19.22 -25.40 16.20
C PRO A 129 -18.21 -25.04 17.30
N GLN A 130 -17.07 -25.74 17.32
CA GLN A 130 -16.00 -25.59 18.33
C GLN A 130 -14.64 -25.38 17.68
N LEU A 131 -13.64 -24.98 18.48
CA LEU A 131 -12.25 -24.86 18.07
C LEU A 131 -11.46 -26.12 18.41
N VAL A 132 -10.82 -26.76 17.43
CA VAL A 132 -10.05 -28.00 17.63
C VAL A 132 -8.68 -27.94 16.94
N GLY A 133 -7.66 -28.57 17.54
CA GLY A 133 -6.28 -28.54 17.06
C GLY A 133 -5.98 -29.43 15.85
N ASP A 134 -6.83 -30.42 15.57
CA ASP A 134 -6.62 -31.40 14.51
C ASP A 134 -7.24 -30.96 13.16
N SER A 135 -6.43 -30.34 12.31
CA SER A 135 -6.82 -29.97 10.94
C SER A 135 -7.06 -31.14 9.97
N THR A 136 -6.75 -32.38 10.37
CA THR A 136 -6.85 -33.57 9.51
C THR A 136 -8.14 -34.35 9.67
N ASP A 137 -8.95 -34.05 10.70
CA ASP A 137 -10.31 -34.62 10.81
C ASP A 137 -11.27 -33.86 9.88
N ALA A 138 -12.08 -34.62 9.14
CA ALA A 138 -13.16 -34.08 8.31
C ALA A 138 -14.17 -33.21 9.07
N SER A 139 -14.25 -33.32 10.39
CA SER A 139 -15.07 -32.44 11.23
C SER A 139 -14.60 -30.99 11.16
N THR A 140 -13.34 -30.73 10.83
CA THR A 140 -12.77 -29.38 10.70
C THR A 140 -12.92 -28.76 9.30
N TRP A 141 -13.46 -29.52 8.34
CA TRP A 141 -13.54 -29.08 6.95
C TRP A 141 -14.93 -28.57 6.59
N TRP A 142 -14.97 -27.51 5.80
CA TRP A 142 -16.19 -26.79 5.44
C TRP A 142 -16.28 -26.56 3.92
N ARG A 143 -17.48 -26.57 3.35
CA ARG A 143 -17.76 -26.20 1.96
C ARG A 143 -18.66 -24.96 1.90
N PHE A 144 -18.51 -24.16 0.85
CA PHE A 144 -19.31 -22.94 0.62
C PHE A 144 -20.14 -23.05 -0.65
N LYS A 145 -21.45 -22.81 -0.55
CA LYS A 145 -22.41 -22.96 -1.66
C LYS A 145 -23.12 -21.63 -1.97
N THR A 146 -23.14 -21.19 -3.24
CA THR A 146 -23.67 -19.87 -3.69
C THR A 146 -24.87 -20.00 -4.65
N ASP A 147 -25.72 -18.96 -4.70
CA ASP A 147 -26.82 -18.76 -5.66
C ASP A 147 -26.52 -17.56 -6.60
N SER A 148 -26.72 -17.68 -7.92
CA SER A 148 -26.08 -16.84 -8.94
C SER A 148 -26.87 -15.56 -9.38
N SER A 149 -26.42 -14.31 -9.06
CA SER A 149 -26.64 -13.05 -9.84
C SER A 149 -25.96 -11.76 -9.29
N PRO A 150 -25.48 -10.79 -10.12
CA PRO A 150 -24.88 -9.50 -9.68
C PRO A 150 -25.73 -8.22 -10.00
N ALA A 151 -25.49 -7.08 -9.30
CA ALA A 151 -26.24 -5.81 -9.44
C ALA A 151 -25.39 -4.55 -9.87
N PRO A 152 -25.98 -3.47 -10.47
CA PRO A 152 -25.25 -2.41 -11.22
C PRO A 152 -25.24 -0.97 -10.62
N LYS A 153 -24.43 -0.04 -11.19
CA LYS A 153 -24.25 1.41 -10.82
C LYS A 153 -24.53 2.37 -12.01
N VAL A 154 -24.92 3.64 -11.77
CA VAL A 154 -25.16 4.71 -12.78
C VAL A 154 -24.64 6.10 -12.32
N VAL A 155 -24.20 6.95 -13.26
CA VAL A 155 -23.78 8.38 -13.12
C VAL A 155 -24.24 9.22 -14.35
N HIS A 156 -24.45 10.54 -14.20
CA HIS A 156 -24.61 11.53 -15.30
C HIS A 156 -23.97 12.93 -15.00
N ASP A 157 -23.92 13.80 -16.03
CA ASP A 157 -22.89 14.81 -16.45
C ASP A 157 -23.55 16.12 -16.98
N TYR A 158 -22.95 17.35 -16.94
CA TYR A 158 -23.38 18.58 -17.69
C TYR A 158 -22.34 19.73 -18.02
N SER A 159 -22.52 20.39 -19.18
CA SER A 159 -21.58 21.31 -19.88
C SER A 159 -21.77 22.86 -19.74
N THR A 160 -20.75 23.76 -19.80
CA THR A 160 -20.27 24.63 -20.96
C THR A 160 -19.15 25.69 -20.57
N PRO A 161 -18.34 26.33 -21.49
CA PRO A 161 -17.00 26.93 -21.19
C PRO A 161 -16.71 28.46 -21.48
N LEU A 162 -15.63 29.01 -20.88
CA LEU A 162 -15.02 30.38 -20.97
C LEU A 162 -13.77 30.46 -21.90
N SER A 163 -13.21 31.67 -22.15
CA SER A 163 -11.96 31.94 -22.92
C SER A 163 -10.68 31.46 -22.22
N VAL A 164 -9.74 30.86 -22.97
CA VAL A 164 -8.71 29.92 -22.44
C VAL A 164 -7.27 30.36 -22.76
N ILE A 165 -6.39 30.55 -21.77
CA ILE A 165 -4.97 30.92 -21.97
C ILE A 165 -4.12 29.64 -22.15
N ARG A 166 -3.46 29.48 -23.30
CA ARG A 166 -2.63 28.31 -23.65
C ARG A 166 -1.16 28.49 -23.21
N PRO A 167 -0.38 27.40 -23.04
CA PRO A 167 1.02 27.39 -22.54
C PRO A 167 2.09 28.17 -23.35
N THR A 168 1.68 28.96 -24.34
CA THR A 168 2.57 29.74 -25.23
C THR A 168 2.07 31.16 -25.47
N ALA A 169 1.01 31.59 -24.78
CA ALA A 169 0.47 32.95 -24.93
C ALA A 169 1.03 33.90 -23.87
N HIS A 170 1.31 35.14 -24.26
CA HIS A 170 1.56 36.23 -23.31
C HIS A 170 0.35 36.37 -22.38
N PRO A 171 0.52 36.31 -21.05
CA PRO A 171 -0.60 36.27 -20.14
C PRO A 171 -1.31 37.64 -20.10
N HIS A 172 -2.61 37.64 -20.37
CA HIS A 172 -3.48 38.78 -20.13
C HIS A 172 -4.55 38.34 -19.12
N ALA A 173 -4.64 38.99 -17.97
CA ALA A 173 -5.72 38.78 -17.03
C ALA A 173 -7.00 39.46 -17.55
N GLU A 174 -8.16 38.84 -17.34
CA GLU A 174 -9.46 39.52 -17.52
C GLU A 174 -9.94 39.99 -16.13
N LYS A 175 -9.62 41.24 -15.77
CA LYS A 175 -9.93 41.84 -14.46
C LYS A 175 -9.38 41.00 -13.28
N HIS A 176 -10.27 40.35 -12.51
CA HIS A 176 -9.96 39.55 -11.31
C HIS A 176 -9.89 38.04 -11.58
N LYS A 177 -9.94 37.65 -12.86
CA LYS A 177 -9.95 36.24 -13.27
C LYS A 177 -8.69 35.86 -14.05
N VAL A 178 -8.20 34.66 -13.77
CA VAL A 178 -7.07 34.04 -14.47
C VAL A 178 -7.50 32.65 -14.94
N ALA A 179 -7.49 32.43 -16.26
CA ALA A 179 -7.84 31.13 -16.85
C ALA A 179 -6.59 30.44 -17.41
N ILE A 180 -6.12 29.34 -16.81
CA ILE A 180 -4.92 28.61 -17.23
C ILE A 180 -5.34 27.29 -17.89
N THR A 181 -4.80 27.00 -19.08
CA THR A 181 -4.94 25.66 -19.69
C THR A 181 -3.91 24.72 -19.11
N ILE A 182 -4.39 23.65 -18.48
CA ILE A 182 -3.58 22.53 -18.03
C ILE A 182 -3.58 21.49 -19.17
N PRO A 183 -2.43 21.18 -19.79
CA PRO A 183 -2.38 20.15 -20.82
C PRO A 183 -2.76 18.77 -20.26
N PRO A 184 -3.22 17.83 -21.12
CA PRO A 184 -3.45 16.45 -20.70
C PRO A 184 -2.21 15.87 -20.03
N GLY A 185 -2.41 15.20 -18.89
CA GLY A 185 -1.32 14.56 -18.16
C GLY A 185 -0.32 15.50 -17.49
N TRP A 186 -0.72 16.73 -17.14
CA TRP A 186 0.09 17.62 -16.31
C TRP A 186 -0.51 17.73 -14.90
N LEU A 187 0.31 17.59 -13.86
CA LEU A 187 -0.09 17.86 -12.48
C LEU A 187 -0.19 19.38 -12.26
N THR A 188 -1.09 19.84 -11.40
CA THR A 188 -1.19 21.25 -11.01
C THR A 188 -1.11 21.39 -9.49
N THR A 189 -0.26 22.28 -9.01
CA THR A 189 -0.17 22.67 -7.60
C THR A 189 -0.45 24.16 -7.49
N ILE A 190 -1.37 24.54 -6.60
CA ILE A 190 -1.72 25.93 -6.34
C ILE A 190 -1.34 26.25 -4.90
N SER A 191 -0.58 27.32 -4.70
CA SER A 191 -0.31 27.90 -3.39
C SER A 191 -0.71 29.38 -3.41
N ALA A 192 -1.24 29.86 -2.29
CA ALA A 192 -1.62 31.25 -2.15
C ALA A 192 -1.23 31.80 -0.77
N VAL A 193 -0.86 33.07 -0.74
CA VAL A 193 -0.45 33.79 0.46
C VAL A 193 -1.37 34.98 0.64
N SER A 194 -1.84 35.19 1.86
CA SER A 194 -2.74 36.28 2.20
C SER A 194 -2.08 37.64 2.00
N LEU A 195 -2.83 38.55 1.39
CA LEU A 195 -2.52 39.98 1.46
C LEU A 195 -2.74 40.47 2.90
N GLY A 196 -1.84 41.34 3.38
CA GLY A 196 -1.87 41.82 4.76
C GLY A 196 -3.07 42.73 5.05
N GLN A 197 -3.67 42.57 6.23
CA GLN A 197 -4.74 43.43 6.77
C GLN A 197 -5.99 43.49 5.87
N CYS A 198 -6.36 42.36 5.26
CA CYS A 198 -7.61 42.22 4.51
C CYS A 198 -8.15 40.78 4.59
N LEU A 199 -9.46 40.62 4.36
CA LEU A 199 -10.03 39.30 4.08
C LEU A 199 -9.70 38.93 2.63
N ASN A 200 -9.19 37.72 2.43
CA ASN A 200 -8.80 37.23 1.10
C ASN A 200 -9.68 36.03 0.71
N LEU A 201 -10.12 35.99 -0.54
CA LEU A 201 -10.77 34.84 -1.17
C LEU A 201 -10.17 34.61 -2.56
N ILE A 202 -9.73 33.37 -2.81
CA ILE A 202 -9.41 32.89 -4.15
C ILE A 202 -10.34 31.73 -4.45
N ARG A 203 -11.22 31.90 -5.43
CA ARG A 203 -12.11 30.84 -5.90
C ARG A 203 -11.51 30.16 -7.11
N ILE A 204 -11.30 28.86 -7.01
CA ILE A 204 -10.71 28.01 -8.03
C ILE A 204 -11.84 27.21 -8.67
N GLN A 205 -12.05 27.34 -9.97
CA GLN A 205 -13.09 26.65 -10.72
C GLN A 205 -12.50 25.82 -11.84
N ARG A 206 -13.03 24.62 -12.02
CA ARG A 206 -12.69 23.76 -13.15
C ARG A 206 -13.88 22.91 -13.56
N LYS A 207 -13.87 22.47 -14.81
CA LYS A 207 -14.86 21.53 -15.31
C LYS A 207 -14.25 20.13 -15.36
N VAL A 208 -14.82 19.20 -14.61
CA VAL A 208 -14.35 17.82 -14.44
C VAL A 208 -15.47 16.87 -14.82
N ARG A 209 -15.32 16.10 -15.92
CA ARG A 209 -16.35 15.17 -16.41
C ARG A 209 -17.75 15.82 -16.48
N GLY A 210 -17.75 17.08 -16.96
CA GLY A 210 -18.89 18.01 -16.96
C GLY A 210 -19.62 18.17 -15.63
N ALA A 211 -18.90 18.17 -14.51
CA ALA A 211 -19.32 18.85 -13.29
C ALA A 211 -18.46 20.11 -13.12
N LEU A 212 -19.06 21.23 -12.71
CA LEU A 212 -18.30 22.41 -12.28
C LEU A 212 -17.86 22.17 -10.83
N GLU A 213 -16.58 21.95 -10.63
CA GLU A 213 -15.97 21.93 -9.30
C GLU A 213 -15.50 23.34 -8.94
N ALA A 214 -15.80 23.77 -7.72
CA ALA A 214 -15.29 25.01 -7.14
C ALA A 214 -14.63 24.71 -5.79
N GLN A 215 -13.49 25.34 -5.53
CA GLN A 215 -12.75 25.26 -4.27
C GLN A 215 -12.37 26.68 -3.85
N ASP A 216 -12.48 27.00 -2.56
CA ASP A 216 -12.21 28.34 -2.05
C ASP A 216 -11.00 28.33 -1.11
N LEU A 217 -9.96 29.10 -1.45
CA LEU A 217 -8.87 29.45 -0.54
C LEU A 217 -9.25 30.75 0.16
N THR A 218 -9.16 30.77 1.48
CA THR A 218 -9.53 31.94 2.30
C THR A 218 -8.45 32.30 3.31
N SER A 219 -8.47 33.54 3.79
CA SER A 219 -7.71 33.94 4.98
C SER A 219 -8.54 34.83 5.90
N SER A 220 -8.23 34.79 7.19
CA SER A 220 -8.76 35.75 8.15
C SER A 220 -8.04 37.10 8.02
N TRP A 221 -8.63 38.13 8.63
CA TRP A 221 -8.10 39.49 8.65
C TRP A 221 -6.71 39.60 9.30
N GLU A 222 -6.46 38.79 10.33
CA GLU A 222 -5.22 38.80 11.13
C GLU A 222 -4.09 37.97 10.49
N ALA A 223 -4.40 37.17 9.47
CA ALA A 223 -3.44 36.33 8.78
C ALA A 223 -2.63 37.16 7.79
N VAL A 224 -1.59 37.88 8.25
CA VAL A 224 -0.70 38.67 7.39
C VAL A 224 0.44 37.81 6.86
N GLY A 225 0.55 37.66 5.53
CA GLY A 225 1.65 36.91 4.91
C GLY A 225 1.64 35.40 5.23
N GLN A 226 0.48 34.88 5.60
CA GLN A 226 0.28 33.46 5.92
C GLN A 226 -0.31 32.74 4.72
N VAL A 227 -0.10 31.43 4.65
CA VAL A 227 -0.69 30.58 3.60
C VAL A 227 -2.22 30.58 3.76
N MET A 228 -2.93 30.77 2.66
CA MET A 228 -4.39 30.73 2.65
C MET A 228 -4.90 29.28 2.83
N THR A 229 -6.00 29.10 3.56
CA THR A 229 -6.54 27.78 3.90
C THR A 229 -7.66 27.36 2.96
N LEU A 230 -7.69 26.07 2.62
CA LEU A 230 -8.71 25.45 1.78
C LEU A 230 -9.91 25.02 2.64
N ASP A 231 -11.12 25.49 2.29
CA ASP A 231 -12.40 25.07 2.88
C ASP A 231 -12.43 24.98 4.41
N ALA A 232 -11.93 26.02 5.09
CA ALA A 232 -11.98 26.21 6.56
C ALA A 232 -11.48 25.03 7.44
N SER A 233 -10.85 24.01 6.86
CA SER A 233 -10.31 22.86 7.60
C SER A 233 -8.79 23.00 7.76
N ALA A 234 -8.37 23.14 9.01
CA ALA A 234 -6.98 23.34 9.39
C ALA A 234 -6.20 22.03 9.28
N SER A 235 -5.51 21.74 8.17
CA SER A 235 -4.35 20.83 8.20
C SER A 235 -3.40 20.77 6.99
N ALA A 236 -3.55 21.55 5.90
CA ALA A 236 -2.59 21.43 4.78
C ALA A 236 -2.26 22.77 4.09
N ASN A 237 -0.95 23.03 3.94
CA ASN A 237 -0.34 24.30 3.48
C ASN A 237 -0.04 24.34 1.97
N SER A 238 -0.44 23.33 1.21
CA SER A 238 -0.41 23.28 -0.26
C SER A 238 -1.17 22.04 -0.71
N HIS A 239 -2.07 22.16 -1.69
CA HIS A 239 -2.86 21.04 -2.17
C HIS A 239 -2.49 20.70 -3.61
N PRO A 240 -2.01 19.48 -3.90
CA PRO A 240 -1.88 19.01 -5.27
C PRO A 240 -3.28 18.81 -5.85
N MET A 241 -3.60 19.52 -6.93
CA MET A 241 -4.80 19.26 -7.71
C MET A 241 -4.46 18.25 -8.80
N HIS A 242 -4.98 17.04 -8.67
CA HIS A 242 -4.80 16.02 -9.70
C HIS A 242 -5.56 16.43 -10.98
N ALA A 243 -4.90 16.26 -12.13
CA ALA A 243 -5.55 16.34 -13.44
C ALA A 243 -6.64 15.27 -13.53
N VAL A 244 -7.84 15.68 -13.92
CA VAL A 244 -9.00 14.77 -13.96
C VAL A 244 -9.33 14.27 -15.36
N SER A 245 -8.48 14.47 -16.37
CA SER A 245 -8.79 13.91 -17.69
C SER A 245 -7.60 13.74 -18.63
N ASP A 246 -7.81 12.88 -19.63
CA ASP A 246 -6.99 12.70 -20.84
C ASP A 246 -7.12 13.89 -21.83
N THR A 247 -7.78 14.97 -21.42
CA THR A 247 -8.03 16.18 -22.20
C THR A 247 -7.53 17.43 -21.50
N ALA A 248 -7.25 18.49 -22.26
CA ALA A 248 -6.79 19.76 -21.69
C ALA A 248 -7.89 20.34 -20.78
N THR A 249 -7.52 20.68 -19.54
CA THR A 249 -8.45 21.22 -18.54
C THR A 249 -8.24 22.73 -18.41
N VAL A 250 -9.32 23.50 -18.32
CA VAL A 250 -9.24 24.95 -18.05
C VAL A 250 -9.47 25.17 -16.57
N LEU A 251 -8.48 25.77 -15.90
CA LEU A 251 -8.54 26.16 -14.51
C LEU A 251 -8.79 27.67 -14.44
N VAL A 252 -9.87 28.10 -13.82
CA VAL A 252 -10.23 29.52 -13.64
C VAL A 252 -10.05 29.89 -12.18
N LEU A 253 -9.18 30.86 -11.89
CA LEU A 253 -9.00 31.42 -10.55
C LEU A 253 -9.60 32.82 -10.50
N GLU A 254 -10.43 33.10 -9.51
CA GLU A 254 -11.03 34.40 -9.25
C GLU A 254 -10.50 34.97 -7.92
N PHE A 255 -10.06 36.22 -7.90
CA PHE A 255 -9.38 36.82 -6.76
C PHE A 255 -10.16 37.99 -6.17
N TYR A 256 -10.45 37.91 -4.87
CA TYR A 256 -11.19 38.94 -4.13
C TYR A 256 -10.49 39.31 -2.83
N HIS A 257 -10.51 40.60 -2.47
CA HIS A 257 -10.04 41.05 -1.16
C HIS A 257 -10.87 42.23 -0.62
N ALA A 258 -11.00 42.33 0.71
CA ALA A 258 -11.69 43.43 1.39
C ALA A 258 -10.83 44.08 2.48
N LYS A 259 -10.61 45.40 2.37
CA LYS A 259 -9.77 46.21 3.28
C LYS A 259 -10.55 46.92 4.39
N SER A 260 -11.79 46.54 4.66
CA SER A 260 -12.63 47.13 5.71
C SER A 260 -13.22 46.04 6.60
N ASN A 261 -12.97 46.13 7.92
CA ASN A 261 -13.43 45.17 8.93
C ASN A 261 -14.94 45.31 9.26
N ASN A 262 -15.62 46.34 8.75
CA ASN A 262 -16.93 46.75 9.30
C ASN A 262 -18.16 46.21 8.57
N THR A 263 -18.04 45.48 7.45
CA THR A 263 -19.22 45.04 6.66
C THR A 263 -19.24 43.56 6.26
N VAL A 264 -18.09 42.88 6.23
CA VAL A 264 -17.99 41.46 5.84
C VAL A 264 -17.06 40.76 6.82
N THR A 265 -17.56 39.75 7.54
CA THR A 265 -16.78 38.93 8.48
C THR A 265 -16.42 37.56 7.91
N ASP A 266 -17.06 37.18 6.80
CA ASP A 266 -16.91 35.89 6.13
C ASP A 266 -16.33 36.09 4.71
N PRO A 267 -15.09 35.65 4.44
CA PRO A 267 -14.44 35.77 3.13
C PRO A 267 -15.23 35.18 1.97
N LEU A 268 -16.05 34.15 2.21
CA LEU A 268 -16.83 33.49 1.15
C LEU A 268 -17.90 34.43 0.54
N ARG A 269 -18.30 35.46 1.28
CA ARG A 269 -19.27 36.48 0.84
C ARG A 269 -18.68 37.56 -0.08
N LEU A 270 -17.38 37.47 -0.38
CA LEU A 270 -16.70 38.34 -1.35
C LEU A 270 -16.97 37.92 -2.80
N ALA A 271 -17.24 36.63 -3.03
CA ALA A 271 -17.44 36.09 -4.37
C ALA A 271 -18.56 36.82 -5.13
N GLY A 272 -18.32 37.15 -6.40
CA GLY A 272 -19.31 37.76 -7.29
C GLY A 272 -19.57 39.25 -7.06
N LYS A 273 -18.83 39.91 -6.16
CA LYS A 273 -18.95 41.36 -5.91
C LYS A 273 -17.78 42.10 -6.55
N GLU A 274 -18.06 42.87 -7.60
CA GLU A 274 -17.02 43.59 -8.37
C GLU A 274 -16.24 44.61 -7.53
N GLU A 275 -16.83 45.15 -6.47
CA GLU A 275 -16.18 46.10 -5.55
C GLU A 275 -15.02 45.50 -4.73
N PHE A 276 -14.95 44.17 -4.62
CA PHE A 276 -13.87 43.44 -3.92
C PHE A 276 -12.92 42.73 -4.88
N ALA A 277 -13.08 42.91 -6.19
CA ALA A 277 -12.32 42.23 -7.22
C ALA A 277 -10.88 42.76 -7.32
N SER A 278 -9.90 41.85 -7.35
CA SER A 278 -8.47 42.21 -7.44
C SER A 278 -8.07 42.62 -8.86
N ASN A 279 -6.98 43.39 -9.00
CA ASN A 279 -6.45 43.79 -10.31
C ASN A 279 -5.16 43.02 -10.60
N LEU A 280 -5.22 42.02 -11.49
CA LEU A 280 -4.19 40.99 -11.53
C LEU A 280 -3.13 41.22 -12.62
N THR A 281 -1.87 40.96 -12.26
CA THR A 281 -0.75 40.81 -13.20
C THR A 281 -0.17 39.40 -13.07
N ILE A 282 0.31 38.81 -14.17
CA ILE A 282 0.81 37.43 -14.21
C ILE A 282 2.18 37.39 -14.88
N CYS A 283 3.11 36.64 -14.29
CA CYS A 283 4.38 36.23 -14.91
C CYS A 283 4.45 34.71 -15.00
N SER A 284 5.15 34.14 -15.99
CA SER A 284 5.42 32.69 -16.01
C SER A 284 6.90 32.37 -16.16
N ALA A 285 7.29 31.18 -15.68
CA ALA A 285 8.64 30.62 -15.79
C ALA A 285 8.57 29.17 -16.26
N LEU A 286 9.31 28.86 -17.32
CA LEU A 286 9.40 27.53 -17.93
C LEU A 286 10.65 26.78 -17.43
N ARG A 287 10.61 25.44 -17.47
CA ARG A 287 11.80 24.60 -17.23
C ARG A 287 12.95 25.00 -18.18
N PRO A 288 14.15 25.29 -17.67
CA PRO A 288 15.33 25.51 -18.50
C PRO A 288 15.72 24.26 -19.30
N THR A 289 16.12 24.43 -20.56
CA THR A 289 16.42 23.33 -21.51
C THR A 289 17.54 22.38 -21.06
N ASP A 290 18.42 22.84 -20.16
CA ASP A 290 19.61 22.09 -19.73
C ASP A 290 19.33 21.11 -18.57
N TYR A 291 18.13 21.16 -17.97
CA TYR A 291 17.74 20.37 -16.80
C TYR A 291 16.89 19.15 -17.18
N ARG A 292 17.46 18.20 -17.94
CA ARG A 292 16.80 16.98 -18.42
C ARG A 292 16.35 15.99 -17.34
N SER A 293 16.86 16.13 -16.12
CA SER A 293 16.51 15.28 -14.96
C SER A 293 15.17 15.61 -14.32
N PHE A 294 14.52 16.71 -14.72
CA PHE A 294 13.21 17.12 -14.22
C PHE A 294 12.18 17.09 -15.36
N SER A 295 10.97 16.62 -15.05
CA SER A 295 9.81 16.71 -15.94
C SER A 295 9.59 18.15 -16.41
N ASP A 296 9.11 18.33 -17.64
CA ASP A 296 8.74 19.66 -18.14
C ASP A 296 7.75 20.32 -17.17
N TYR A 297 7.97 21.60 -16.88
CA TYR A 297 7.10 22.37 -16.00
C TYR A 297 6.97 23.82 -16.46
N GLU A 298 5.88 24.45 -16.04
CA GLU A 298 5.64 25.88 -16.13
C GLU A 298 5.07 26.38 -14.80
N THR A 299 5.57 27.49 -14.29
CA THR A 299 5.08 28.12 -13.06
C THR A 299 4.51 29.49 -13.38
N PHE A 300 3.27 29.75 -13.01
CA PHE A 300 2.62 31.05 -13.10
C PHE A 300 2.65 31.74 -11.73
N TYR A 301 3.12 32.97 -11.69
CA TYR A 301 3.13 33.85 -10.53
C TYR A 301 2.09 34.94 -10.73
N ILE A 302 1.12 35.03 -9.82
CA ILE A 302 -0.02 35.95 -9.89
C ILE A 302 0.14 37.02 -8.81
N PHE A 303 0.00 38.28 -9.20
CA PHE A 303 0.18 39.45 -8.35
C PHE A 303 -1.10 40.30 -8.36
N ASP A 304 -1.44 40.90 -7.23
CA ASP A 304 -2.46 41.97 -7.15
C ASP A 304 -1.76 43.33 -7.30
N GLY A 305 -1.95 44.00 -8.44
CA GLY A 305 -1.34 45.28 -8.79
C GLY A 305 -0.16 45.19 -9.78
N GLN A 306 0.66 46.25 -9.83
CA GLN A 306 1.70 46.46 -10.84
C GLN A 306 3.01 45.73 -10.50
N GLY A 307 3.15 44.48 -10.96
CA GLY A 307 4.43 43.82 -11.23
C GLY A 307 5.27 43.28 -10.04
N PRO A 308 6.42 42.63 -10.33
CA PRO A 308 7.15 41.71 -9.45
C PRO A 308 7.96 42.35 -8.30
N ALA A 309 7.72 43.62 -7.99
CA ALA A 309 8.29 44.27 -6.80
C ALA A 309 7.60 43.81 -5.48
N LEU A 310 6.52 43.04 -5.59
CA LEU A 310 5.72 42.48 -4.51
C LEU A 310 5.76 40.94 -4.56
N ASN A 311 5.52 40.28 -3.42
CA ASN A 311 5.37 38.82 -3.38
C ASN A 311 4.13 38.39 -4.19
N ALA A 312 4.23 37.28 -4.92
CA ALA A 312 3.09 36.70 -5.62
C ALA A 312 2.02 36.27 -4.60
N ILE A 313 0.76 36.65 -4.84
CA ILE A 313 -0.37 36.30 -3.98
C ILE A 313 -0.87 34.88 -4.26
N ALA A 314 -0.60 34.36 -5.47
CA ALA A 314 -0.77 32.96 -5.79
C ALA A 314 0.31 32.49 -6.77
N THR A 315 0.71 31.23 -6.61
CA THR A 315 1.59 30.51 -7.54
C THR A 315 0.85 29.29 -8.05
N VAL A 316 0.76 29.14 -9.36
CA VAL A 316 0.22 27.94 -10.03
C VAL A 316 1.36 27.24 -10.73
N HIS A 317 1.78 26.09 -10.20
CA HIS A 317 2.82 25.26 -10.80
C HIS A 317 2.19 24.11 -11.58
N ILE A 318 2.53 23.96 -12.85
CA ILE A 318 2.11 22.85 -13.69
C ILE A 318 3.33 22.05 -14.14
N SER A 319 3.26 20.73 -14.10
CA SER A 319 4.37 19.88 -14.55
C SER A 319 3.86 18.63 -15.24
N VAL A 320 4.60 18.11 -16.23
CA VAL A 320 4.30 16.84 -16.88
C VAL A 320 4.25 15.77 -15.81
N LYS A 321 3.07 15.17 -15.65
CA LYS A 321 2.93 13.89 -15.00
C LYS A 321 3.52 12.89 -15.98
N VAL A 322 4.80 12.56 -15.80
CA VAL A 322 5.24 11.26 -16.26
C VAL A 322 4.37 10.29 -15.46
N PHE A 323 3.29 9.79 -16.07
CA PHE A 323 2.54 8.68 -15.53
C PHE A 323 3.48 7.48 -15.63
N VAL A 324 4.45 7.41 -14.71
CA VAL A 324 4.93 6.11 -14.26
C VAL A 324 3.73 5.53 -13.55
N ASP A 325 3.02 4.66 -14.25
CA ASP A 325 2.04 3.83 -13.59
C ASP A 325 2.81 3.02 -12.54
N LEU A 326 2.64 3.40 -11.27
CA LEU A 326 3.32 2.76 -10.15
C LEU A 326 2.84 1.33 -9.96
N ASP A 327 1.72 0.98 -10.58
CA ASP A 327 1.22 -0.39 -10.64
C ASP A 327 1.78 -1.15 -11.86
N ASP A 328 2.26 -0.51 -12.94
CA ASP A 328 2.80 -1.21 -14.13
C ASP A 328 4.34 -1.02 -14.27
N PRO A 329 5.15 -2.02 -13.89
CA PRO A 329 6.59 -1.94 -14.10
C PRO A 329 7.00 -1.89 -15.57
N GLY A 330 6.11 -2.33 -16.47
CA GLY A 330 6.31 -2.44 -17.89
C GLY A 330 7.28 -3.57 -18.26
N LYS A 331 7.20 -4.00 -19.53
CA LYS A 331 8.09 -5.02 -20.08
C LYS A 331 9.42 -4.41 -20.53
N PRO A 332 10.53 -5.14 -20.40
CA PRO A 332 11.80 -4.73 -20.99
C PRO A 332 11.71 -4.71 -22.52
N VAL A 333 12.55 -3.89 -23.15
CA VAL A 333 12.59 -3.80 -24.61
C VAL A 333 12.96 -5.17 -25.20
N PRO A 334 12.26 -5.70 -26.21
CA PRO A 334 12.57 -6.99 -26.80
C PRO A 334 14.05 -7.11 -27.20
N GLY A 335 14.70 -8.23 -26.84
CA GLY A 335 16.12 -8.49 -27.12
C GLY A 335 17.13 -7.83 -26.16
N THR A 336 16.67 -7.01 -25.21
CA THR A 336 17.54 -6.42 -24.18
C THR A 336 17.76 -7.31 -22.96
N VAL A 337 16.83 -8.22 -22.69
CA VAL A 337 16.91 -9.21 -21.62
C VAL A 337 16.90 -10.63 -22.17
N GLN A 338 17.41 -11.58 -21.38
CA GLN A 338 17.45 -13.01 -21.69
C GLN A 338 16.03 -13.56 -21.88
N SER A 339 15.75 -14.21 -23.01
CA SER A 339 14.43 -14.80 -23.28
C SER A 339 14.05 -15.90 -22.29
N GLY A 340 12.77 -15.99 -21.96
CA GLY A 340 12.24 -17.03 -21.06
C GLY A 340 12.47 -16.74 -19.58
N TYR A 341 12.66 -15.48 -19.20
CA TYR A 341 12.62 -15.04 -17.81
C TYR A 341 11.23 -15.26 -17.20
N ASP A 342 11.14 -15.31 -15.87
CA ASP A 342 9.87 -15.45 -15.16
C ASP A 342 8.93 -14.28 -15.46
N VAL A 343 7.74 -14.57 -15.99
CA VAL A 343 6.76 -13.56 -16.39
C VAL A 343 6.26 -12.69 -15.22
N HIS A 344 6.37 -13.15 -13.98
CA HIS A 344 6.00 -12.36 -12.80
C HIS A 344 6.89 -11.12 -12.62
N LEU A 345 8.07 -11.09 -13.25
CA LEU A 345 8.97 -9.95 -13.24
C LEU A 345 8.42 -8.72 -13.98
N ASP A 346 7.45 -8.93 -14.86
CA ASP A 346 6.70 -7.89 -15.60
C ASP A 346 5.40 -7.47 -14.89
N LEU A 347 4.99 -8.18 -13.83
CA LEU A 347 3.73 -7.91 -13.13
C LEU A 347 3.93 -6.86 -12.02
N PRO A 348 2.87 -6.11 -11.67
CA PRO A 348 2.86 -5.25 -10.49
C PRO A 348 3.38 -5.96 -9.25
N ARG A 349 3.98 -5.20 -8.31
CA ARG A 349 4.30 -5.76 -7.00
C ARG A 349 3.01 -6.24 -6.33
N PRO A 350 3.02 -7.43 -5.72
CA PRO A 350 1.88 -7.94 -4.96
C PRO A 350 1.37 -6.94 -3.93
N ARG A 351 0.04 -6.83 -3.84
CA ARG A 351 -0.62 -5.97 -2.84
C ARG A 351 -0.87 -6.70 -1.52
N PHE A 352 -0.74 -8.03 -1.54
CA PHE A 352 -1.01 -8.92 -0.43
C PHE A 352 0.18 -9.84 -0.17
N MET A 353 0.33 -10.24 1.08
CA MET A 353 1.53 -10.96 1.55
C MET A 353 1.65 -12.37 1.02
N ASP A 354 0.54 -13.05 0.77
CA ASP A 354 0.54 -14.38 0.18
C ASP A 354 1.05 -14.36 -1.27
N GLU A 355 0.57 -13.42 -2.09
CA GLU A 355 1.07 -13.21 -3.45
C GLU A 355 2.55 -12.80 -3.41
N TYR A 356 2.94 -12.03 -2.40
CA TYR A 356 4.32 -11.63 -2.21
C TYR A 356 5.22 -12.84 -1.92
N LEU A 357 4.84 -13.65 -0.93
CA LEU A 357 5.55 -14.86 -0.52
C LEU A 357 5.50 -15.97 -1.58
N ASP A 358 4.45 -16.01 -2.41
CA ASP A 358 4.33 -16.96 -3.52
C ASP A 358 5.18 -16.53 -4.72
N ASN A 359 5.26 -15.24 -5.03
CA ASN A 359 5.91 -14.78 -6.27
C ASN A 359 7.38 -14.37 -6.07
N TYR A 360 7.82 -14.09 -4.84
CA TYR A 360 9.19 -13.67 -4.53
C TYR A 360 9.89 -14.67 -3.62
N ASN A 361 11.19 -14.86 -3.86
CA ASN A 361 12.07 -15.47 -2.89
C ASN A 361 12.60 -14.38 -1.94
N ILE A 362 12.09 -14.34 -0.71
CA ILE A 362 12.47 -13.32 0.27
C ILE A 362 13.64 -13.83 1.09
N ILE A 363 14.70 -13.01 1.21
CA ILE A 363 15.86 -13.30 2.04
C ILE A 363 16.00 -12.18 3.09
N PHE A 364 15.74 -12.50 4.35
CA PHE A 364 16.08 -11.62 5.46
C PHE A 364 17.56 -11.75 5.79
N VAL A 365 18.27 -10.62 5.74
CA VAL A 365 19.63 -10.48 6.20
C VAL A 365 19.58 -9.69 7.50
N VAL A 366 19.71 -10.39 8.62
CA VAL A 366 19.63 -9.77 9.95
C VAL A 366 21.01 -9.33 10.40
N ASP A 367 21.12 -8.06 10.76
CA ASP A 367 22.29 -7.53 11.43
C ASP A 367 22.42 -8.12 12.83
N ASP A 368 23.42 -8.98 13.01
CA ASP A 368 23.84 -9.55 14.29
C ASP A 368 25.11 -8.87 14.81
N SER A 369 25.35 -7.60 14.46
CA SER A 369 26.44 -6.80 15.01
C SER A 369 26.23 -6.47 16.49
N GLY A 370 27.31 -6.14 17.20
CA GLY A 370 27.22 -5.81 18.63
C GLY A 370 26.25 -4.67 18.98
N SER A 371 26.04 -3.70 18.07
CA SER A 371 25.13 -2.55 18.26
C SER A 371 23.65 -2.94 18.35
N MET A 372 23.29 -4.10 17.81
CA MET A 372 21.94 -4.64 17.83
C MET A 372 21.52 -5.21 19.19
N SER A 373 22.46 -5.40 20.12
CA SER A 373 22.21 -5.97 21.45
C SER A 373 21.04 -5.30 22.18
N GLY A 374 20.24 -6.11 22.89
CA GLY A 374 19.11 -5.63 23.70
C GLY A 374 17.84 -5.41 22.89
N ASP A 375 17.24 -4.21 23.01
CA ASP A 375 15.89 -3.93 22.50
C ASP A 375 15.76 -4.02 20.98
N LYS A 376 16.82 -3.73 20.22
CA LYS A 376 16.79 -3.78 18.76
C LYS A 376 16.71 -5.23 18.27
N TRP A 377 17.55 -6.11 18.82
CA TRP A 377 17.51 -7.56 18.56
C TRP A 377 16.14 -8.16 18.87
N ARG A 378 15.53 -7.79 20.00
CA ARG A 378 14.19 -8.25 20.36
C ARG A 378 13.10 -7.75 19.41
N GLN A 379 13.16 -6.48 19.00
CA GLN A 379 12.20 -5.92 18.03
C GLN A 379 12.24 -6.63 16.68
N VAL A 380 13.44 -7.01 16.21
CA VAL A 380 13.57 -7.77 14.95
C VAL A 380 12.95 -9.16 15.09
N ARG A 381 13.23 -9.87 16.21
CA ARG A 381 12.62 -11.18 16.51
C ARG A 381 11.09 -11.13 16.51
N GLU A 382 10.51 -10.12 17.17
CA GLU A 382 9.06 -9.90 17.22
C GLU A 382 8.47 -9.57 15.85
N ALA A 383 9.15 -8.75 15.04
CA ALA A 383 8.66 -8.38 13.71
C ALA A 383 8.67 -9.57 12.73
N LEU A 384 9.71 -10.40 12.78
CA LEU A 384 9.86 -11.55 11.88
C LEU A 384 8.86 -12.69 12.17
N SER A 385 8.42 -12.87 13.42
CA SER A 385 7.50 -13.98 13.76
C SER A 385 6.15 -13.88 13.04
N GLN A 386 5.63 -12.67 12.79
CA GLN A 386 4.38 -12.50 12.04
C GLN A 386 4.52 -12.94 10.58
N ILE A 387 5.71 -12.80 9.97
CA ILE A 387 5.94 -13.23 8.58
C ILE A 387 5.95 -14.76 8.47
N GLY A 388 6.54 -15.46 9.44
CA GLY A 388 6.44 -16.92 9.54
C GLY A 388 4.99 -17.39 9.62
N ASN A 389 4.17 -16.73 10.45
CA ASN A 389 2.74 -17.04 10.55
C ASN A 389 1.99 -16.76 9.25
N GLU A 390 2.28 -15.67 8.54
CA GLU A 390 1.66 -15.38 7.24
C GLU A 390 2.07 -16.41 6.16
N ALA A 391 3.34 -16.82 6.12
CA ALA A 391 3.80 -17.87 5.20
C ALA A 391 3.10 -19.22 5.48
N MET A 392 2.96 -19.60 6.75
CA MET A 392 2.19 -20.78 7.18
C MET A 392 0.72 -20.67 6.77
N GLN A 393 0.14 -19.50 7.03
CA GLN A 393 -1.29 -19.23 6.83
C GLN A 393 -1.67 -19.46 5.37
N TYR A 394 -0.85 -18.99 4.44
CA TYR A 394 -1.15 -19.07 3.01
C TYR A 394 -0.46 -20.24 2.28
N ASP A 395 0.26 -21.10 3.02
CA ASP A 395 1.08 -22.18 2.47
C ASP A 395 2.03 -21.71 1.36
N ALA A 396 2.63 -20.55 1.59
CA ALA A 396 3.57 -19.97 0.66
C ALA A 396 4.91 -20.72 0.71
N ASP A 397 5.84 -20.34 -0.17
CA ASP A 397 7.16 -20.97 -0.28
C ASP A 397 8.05 -20.82 0.97
N GLY A 398 7.69 -19.93 1.89
CA GLY A 398 8.45 -19.57 3.06
C GLY A 398 9.44 -18.44 2.78
N VAL A 399 10.27 -18.12 3.77
CA VAL A 399 11.32 -17.10 3.67
C VAL A 399 12.68 -17.67 4.07
N ASP A 400 13.75 -17.11 3.53
CA ASP A 400 15.10 -17.42 3.98
C ASP A 400 15.54 -16.39 5.03
N ILE A 401 16.30 -16.82 6.04
CA ILE A 401 16.96 -15.95 7.01
C ILE A 401 18.45 -16.27 7.07
N CYS A 402 19.27 -15.23 7.10
CA CYS A 402 20.70 -15.32 7.37
C CYS A 402 21.15 -14.07 8.12
N PHE A 403 22.40 -14.08 8.58
CA PHE A 403 22.94 -13.04 9.45
C PHE A 403 24.21 -12.44 8.84
N LEU A 404 24.58 -11.23 9.25
CA LEU A 404 25.79 -10.56 8.73
C LEU A 404 27.08 -11.31 9.12
N ASN A 405 27.19 -11.72 10.38
CA ASN A 405 28.39 -12.33 10.95
C ASN A 405 28.26 -13.85 11.12
N SER A 406 27.11 -14.34 11.60
CA SER A 406 26.87 -15.76 11.83
C SER A 406 26.74 -16.57 10.52
N SER A 407 27.21 -17.81 10.55
CA SER A 407 27.02 -18.79 9.46
C SER A 407 25.70 -19.54 9.53
N VAL A 408 24.87 -19.29 10.54
CA VAL A 408 23.54 -19.89 10.67
C VAL A 408 22.67 -19.39 9.51
N VAL A 409 21.95 -20.32 8.87
CA VAL A 409 21.03 -20.03 7.78
C VAL A 409 19.77 -20.86 7.99
N GLY A 410 18.61 -20.19 7.97
CA GLY A 410 17.32 -20.86 7.84
C GLY A 410 16.81 -20.69 6.41
N LYS A 411 16.33 -21.77 5.80
CA LYS A 411 15.84 -21.75 4.41
C LYS A 411 14.39 -22.20 4.37
N ARG A 412 13.58 -21.52 3.55
CA ARG A 412 12.15 -21.81 3.34
C ARG A 412 11.40 -21.96 4.68
N ILE A 413 11.71 -21.08 5.62
CA ILE A 413 11.04 -21.03 6.92
C ILE A 413 9.56 -20.75 6.68
N LYS A 414 8.72 -21.65 7.17
CA LYS A 414 7.27 -21.57 7.03
C LYS A 414 6.55 -21.44 8.38
N SER A 415 7.24 -21.56 9.51
CA SER A 415 6.62 -21.43 10.83
C SER A 415 7.41 -20.52 11.75
N GLN A 416 6.77 -20.11 12.85
CA GLN A 416 7.39 -19.30 13.88
C GLN A 416 8.47 -20.07 14.64
N GLU A 417 8.26 -21.37 14.87
CA GLU A 417 9.20 -22.25 15.56
C GLU A 417 10.51 -22.39 14.77
N GLU A 418 10.42 -22.69 13.47
CA GLU A 418 11.60 -22.77 12.59
C GLU A 418 12.39 -21.46 12.56
N LEU A 419 11.68 -20.32 12.59
CA LEU A 419 12.30 -19.00 12.65
C LEU A 419 13.05 -18.80 13.96
N TRP A 420 12.43 -19.14 15.09
CA TRP A 420 13.06 -19.02 16.42
C TRP A 420 14.26 -19.93 16.57
N ASP A 421 14.17 -21.17 16.08
CA ASP A 421 15.28 -22.11 16.11
C ASP A 421 16.50 -21.55 15.37
N ALA A 422 16.31 -20.91 14.21
CA ALA A 422 17.40 -20.26 13.48
C ALA A 422 17.91 -18.99 14.19
N TYR A 423 17.01 -18.18 14.75
CA TYR A 423 17.34 -16.88 15.34
C TYR A 423 18.01 -16.99 16.71
N ASP A 424 17.52 -17.87 17.57
CA ASP A 424 17.96 -18.01 18.96
C ASP A 424 19.33 -18.72 19.07
N GLN A 425 19.83 -19.31 17.98
CA GLN A 425 21.21 -19.80 17.85
C GLN A 425 22.24 -18.67 17.69
N VAL A 426 21.80 -17.44 17.43
CA VAL A 426 22.68 -16.31 17.10
C VAL A 426 22.66 -15.26 18.20
N GLN A 427 23.83 -14.71 18.51
CA GLN A 427 23.98 -13.61 19.47
C GLN A 427 24.66 -12.41 18.81
N PRO A 428 24.16 -11.18 19.05
CA PRO A 428 24.79 -9.96 18.55
C PRO A 428 26.27 -9.84 18.94
N SER A 429 27.15 -9.69 17.96
CA SER A 429 28.61 -9.58 18.14
C SER A 429 29.30 -8.99 16.91
N ASN A 430 30.56 -8.57 17.04
CA ASN A 430 31.37 -8.05 15.92
C ASN A 430 30.80 -6.77 15.25
N GLY A 431 31.30 -6.46 14.05
CA GLY A 431 30.91 -5.28 13.26
C GLY A 431 29.73 -5.55 12.32
N THR A 432 29.55 -4.67 11.33
CA THR A 432 28.41 -4.68 10.40
C THR A 432 28.92 -4.93 8.96
N PRO A 433 29.46 -6.12 8.62
CA PRO A 433 30.08 -6.43 7.32
C PRO A 433 29.03 -6.66 6.21
N THR A 434 28.27 -5.60 5.92
CA THR A 434 27.12 -5.61 5.01
C THR A 434 27.54 -5.97 3.58
N GLY A 435 28.64 -5.37 3.09
CA GLY A 435 29.16 -5.63 1.76
C GLY A 435 29.60 -7.07 1.58
N ALA A 436 30.32 -7.64 2.54
CA ALA A 436 30.76 -9.04 2.51
C ALA A 436 29.58 -10.01 2.41
N LYS A 437 28.56 -9.84 3.27
CA LYS A 437 27.35 -10.70 3.25
C LYS A 437 26.54 -10.53 1.96
N LEU A 438 26.36 -9.29 1.48
CA LEU A 438 25.70 -9.05 0.20
C LEU A 438 26.47 -9.67 -0.97
N ASN A 439 27.80 -9.64 -0.97
CA ASN A 439 28.61 -10.25 -2.02
C ASN A 439 28.39 -11.77 -2.10
N GLU A 440 28.30 -12.44 -0.95
CA GLU A 440 27.98 -13.87 -0.85
C GLU A 440 26.60 -14.17 -1.48
N ILE A 441 25.56 -13.47 -1.01
CA ILE A 441 24.17 -13.70 -1.42
C ILE A 441 23.97 -13.37 -2.91
N LEU A 442 24.39 -12.17 -3.34
CA LEU A 442 24.27 -11.73 -4.73
C LEU A 442 25.09 -12.63 -5.66
N GLY A 443 26.28 -13.06 -5.22
CA GLY A 443 27.11 -14.02 -5.94
C GLY A 443 26.39 -15.34 -6.20
N GLY A 444 25.71 -15.88 -5.19
CA GLY A 444 24.89 -17.09 -5.30
C GLY A 444 23.72 -16.93 -6.27
N ILE A 445 22.95 -15.83 -6.15
CA ILE A 445 21.81 -15.53 -7.02
C ILE A 445 22.26 -15.39 -8.48
N ILE A 446 23.30 -14.60 -8.74
CA ILE A 446 23.84 -14.39 -10.08
C ILE A 446 24.34 -15.72 -10.67
N SER A 447 24.99 -16.56 -9.87
CA SER A 447 25.47 -17.87 -10.35
C SER A 447 24.31 -18.80 -10.71
N LYS A 448 23.24 -18.81 -9.90
CA LYS A 448 22.00 -19.57 -10.19
C LYS A 448 21.33 -19.09 -11.48
N LEU A 449 21.18 -17.77 -11.66
CA LEU A 449 20.60 -17.18 -12.86
C LEU A 449 21.43 -17.50 -14.11
N ASN A 450 22.75 -17.29 -14.06
CA ASN A 450 23.65 -17.56 -15.18
C ASN A 450 23.67 -19.05 -15.56
N GLY A 451 23.72 -19.95 -14.57
CA GLY A 451 23.73 -21.39 -14.80
C GLY A 451 22.44 -21.92 -15.42
N ALA A 452 21.31 -21.22 -15.23
CA ALA A 452 20.03 -21.60 -15.78
C ALA A 452 19.77 -21.05 -17.19
N ILE A 453 20.60 -20.14 -17.71
CA ILE A 453 20.42 -19.56 -19.05
C ILE A 453 20.24 -20.67 -20.10
N ASN A 454 19.27 -20.49 -21.01
CA ASN A 454 18.89 -21.45 -22.05
C ASN A 454 18.34 -22.79 -21.54
N THR A 455 17.95 -22.88 -20.27
CA THR A 455 17.22 -24.02 -19.70
C THR A 455 15.79 -23.64 -19.36
N SER A 456 14.91 -24.62 -19.20
CA SER A 456 13.54 -24.39 -18.72
C SER A 456 13.50 -23.86 -17.28
N GLN A 457 14.57 -24.04 -16.50
CA GLN A 457 14.65 -23.58 -15.11
C GLN A 457 14.77 -22.05 -15.01
N TYR A 458 15.29 -21.36 -16.04
CA TYR A 458 15.49 -19.91 -15.99
C TYR A 458 14.20 -19.15 -15.70
N GLY A 459 13.11 -19.53 -16.37
CA GLY A 459 11.78 -18.94 -16.18
C GLY A 459 11.06 -19.39 -14.90
N GLN A 460 11.65 -20.30 -14.13
CA GLN A 460 11.13 -20.78 -12.84
C GLN A 460 11.87 -20.15 -11.65
N ILE A 461 12.92 -19.35 -11.91
CA ILE A 461 13.64 -18.63 -10.87
C ILE A 461 12.84 -17.37 -10.54
N LYS A 462 12.10 -17.44 -9.43
CA LYS A 462 11.37 -16.30 -8.86
C LYS A 462 12.30 -15.09 -8.61
N PRO A 463 11.80 -13.85 -8.74
CA PRO A 463 12.52 -12.67 -8.27
C PRO A 463 12.98 -12.82 -6.82
N VAL A 464 14.15 -12.28 -6.51
CA VAL A 464 14.68 -12.28 -5.14
C VAL A 464 14.52 -10.89 -4.53
N ASP A 465 14.00 -10.83 -3.31
CA ASP A 465 14.00 -9.60 -2.51
C ASP A 465 14.84 -9.77 -1.25
N ILE A 466 15.93 -9.03 -1.15
CA ILE A 466 16.86 -9.08 -0.04
C ILE A 466 16.51 -7.96 0.94
N ILE A 467 16.05 -8.33 2.14
CA ILE A 467 15.65 -7.38 3.17
C ILE A 467 16.73 -7.34 4.25
N VAL A 468 17.52 -6.27 4.28
CA VAL A 468 18.58 -6.08 5.27
C VAL A 468 18.02 -5.32 6.47
N LEU A 469 17.95 -5.97 7.64
CA LEU A 469 17.49 -5.38 8.89
C LEU A 469 18.70 -4.96 9.72
N THR A 470 19.00 -3.67 9.83
CA THR A 470 20.25 -3.18 10.44
C THR A 470 20.06 -1.89 11.24
N ASP A 471 20.84 -1.70 12.29
CA ASP A 471 20.87 -0.46 13.09
C ASP A 471 22.09 0.44 12.85
N GLY A 472 23.07 -0.07 12.11
CA GLY A 472 24.39 0.51 12.01
C GLY A 472 24.77 0.88 10.58
N ALA A 473 25.75 1.78 10.46
CA ALA A 473 26.41 1.98 9.18
C ALA A 473 27.27 0.74 8.85
N PRO A 474 27.35 0.34 7.57
CA PRO A 474 28.26 -0.72 7.14
C PRO A 474 29.70 -0.45 7.59
N THR A 475 30.40 -1.49 8.05
CA THR A 475 31.84 -1.41 8.38
C THR A 475 32.75 -1.66 7.17
N ASP A 476 32.17 -1.95 6.02
CA ASP A 476 32.80 -2.20 4.72
C ASP A 476 32.09 -1.39 3.62
N ASP A 477 32.35 -1.70 2.34
CA ASP A 477 31.79 -0.97 1.18
C ASP A 477 30.73 -1.80 0.43
N PRO A 478 29.47 -1.83 0.89
CA PRO A 478 28.39 -2.46 0.15
C PRO A 478 28.07 -1.76 -1.18
N GLY A 479 28.38 -0.47 -1.32
CA GLY A 479 28.12 0.27 -2.56
C GLY A 479 28.90 -0.30 -3.74
N ALA A 480 30.19 -0.58 -3.54
CA ALA A 480 31.03 -1.22 -4.55
C ALA A 480 30.54 -2.64 -4.90
N VAL A 481 30.13 -3.42 -3.90
CA VAL A 481 29.60 -4.78 -4.08
C VAL A 481 28.31 -4.78 -4.90
N ILE A 482 27.35 -3.93 -4.54
CA ILE A 482 26.07 -3.82 -5.25
C ILE A 482 26.31 -3.34 -6.68
N GLN A 483 27.23 -2.38 -6.90
CA GLN A 483 27.58 -1.93 -8.25
C GLN A 483 28.20 -3.05 -9.10
N ALA A 484 29.09 -3.86 -8.53
CA ALA A 484 29.68 -4.99 -9.23
C ALA A 484 28.62 -6.06 -9.57
N ALA A 485 27.71 -6.36 -8.64
CA ALA A 485 26.60 -7.27 -8.87
C ALA A 485 25.66 -6.76 -9.97
N ALA A 486 25.30 -5.47 -9.97
CA ALA A 486 24.47 -4.85 -10.99
C ALA A 486 25.06 -5.02 -12.40
N ARG A 487 26.37 -4.75 -12.56
CA ARG A 487 27.07 -4.93 -13.83
C ARG A 487 27.04 -6.37 -14.31
N ARG A 488 27.20 -7.33 -13.40
CA ARG A 488 27.14 -8.77 -13.72
C ARG A 488 25.73 -9.18 -14.15
N LEU A 489 24.69 -8.64 -13.50
CA LEU A 489 23.30 -8.88 -13.88
C LEU A 489 22.98 -8.31 -15.28
N ASP A 490 23.50 -7.12 -15.59
CA ASP A 490 23.36 -6.51 -16.93
C ASP A 490 24.12 -7.28 -18.00
N GLN A 491 25.34 -7.74 -17.71
CA GLN A 491 26.13 -8.58 -18.62
C GLN A 491 25.42 -9.90 -18.94
N GLY A 492 24.80 -10.52 -17.95
CA GLY A 492 23.95 -11.71 -18.13
C GLY A 492 22.59 -11.42 -18.79
N LYS A 493 22.30 -10.14 -19.08
CA LYS A 493 21.01 -9.67 -19.61
C LYS A 493 19.83 -10.13 -18.75
N HIS A 494 20.01 -10.26 -17.44
CA HIS A 494 18.92 -10.64 -16.55
C HIS A 494 17.86 -9.54 -16.47
N HIS A 495 16.63 -9.87 -16.14
CA HIS A 495 15.56 -8.89 -16.02
C HIS A 495 15.92 -7.81 -14.96
N PRO A 496 15.61 -6.50 -15.16
CA PRO A 496 15.93 -5.46 -14.17
C PRO A 496 15.29 -5.72 -12.80
N ASN A 497 14.10 -6.33 -12.78
CA ASN A 497 13.35 -6.64 -11.56
C ASN A 497 13.73 -7.97 -10.88
N CYS A 498 14.76 -8.69 -11.35
CA CYS A 498 15.08 -10.03 -10.82
C CYS A 498 15.66 -10.02 -9.41
N VAL A 499 16.23 -8.88 -8.97
CA VAL A 499 16.78 -8.70 -7.63
C VAL A 499 16.39 -7.32 -7.11
N GLY A 500 15.79 -7.28 -5.93
CA GLY A 500 15.62 -6.08 -5.10
C GLY A 500 16.46 -6.19 -3.83
N ILE A 501 16.92 -5.04 -3.33
CA ILE A 501 17.58 -4.93 -2.03
C ILE A 501 16.88 -3.81 -1.27
N GLN A 502 16.43 -4.08 -0.05
CA GLN A 502 15.79 -3.10 0.81
C GLN A 502 16.49 -3.06 2.16
N PHE A 503 17.05 -1.91 2.49
CA PHE A 503 17.61 -1.64 3.81
C PHE A 503 16.53 -1.10 4.73
N VAL A 504 16.32 -1.76 5.86
CA VAL A 504 15.35 -1.35 6.87
C VAL A 504 16.10 -0.98 8.13
N GLN A 505 16.04 0.31 8.46
CA GLN A 505 16.75 0.81 9.61
C GLN A 505 16.00 0.51 10.93
N ILE A 506 16.76 -0.05 11.87
CA ILE A 506 16.37 -0.33 13.25
C ILE A 506 17.07 0.68 14.16
N GLY A 507 16.33 1.37 15.04
CA GLY A 507 16.90 2.47 15.83
C GLY A 507 17.23 3.73 15.02
N ASN A 508 17.54 4.82 15.70
CA ASN A 508 17.59 6.18 15.16
C ASN A 508 19.01 6.70 14.88
N ASP A 509 19.95 5.82 14.51
CA ASP A 509 21.32 6.23 14.23
C ASP A 509 21.41 7.07 12.93
N TYR A 510 21.76 8.35 13.05
CA TYR A 510 21.86 9.25 11.89
C TYR A 510 23.06 8.93 10.97
N GLY A 511 24.06 8.22 11.46
CA GLY A 511 25.19 7.74 10.65
C GLY A 511 24.74 6.65 9.69
N ALA A 512 24.03 5.66 10.23
CA ALA A 512 23.38 4.58 9.50
C ALA A 512 22.39 5.14 8.48
N ASP A 513 21.49 6.05 8.87
CA ASP A 513 20.51 6.66 7.94
C ASP A 513 21.21 7.28 6.71
N ARG A 514 22.25 8.10 6.93
CA ARG A 514 23.00 8.71 5.83
C ARG A 514 23.74 7.69 4.98
N ALA A 515 24.38 6.69 5.60
CA ALA A 515 25.12 5.65 4.89
C ALA A 515 24.19 4.80 4.02
N LEU A 516 23.05 4.38 4.56
CA LEU A 516 22.05 3.60 3.86
C LEU A 516 21.41 4.40 2.72
N GLN A 517 21.01 5.65 2.96
CA GLN A 517 20.47 6.52 1.90
C GLN A 517 21.46 6.76 0.76
N ALA A 518 22.77 6.76 1.03
CA ALA A 518 23.79 6.86 -0.02
C ALA A 518 23.78 5.64 -0.95
N LEU A 519 23.40 4.45 -0.47
CA LEU A 519 23.26 3.23 -1.27
C LEU A 519 22.05 3.28 -2.22
N CYS A 520 21.05 4.12 -1.94
CA CYS A 520 19.95 4.37 -2.89
C CYS A 520 20.35 5.32 -4.01
N LYS A 521 21.33 6.20 -3.77
CA LYS A 521 21.78 7.24 -4.71
C LYS A 521 22.81 6.73 -5.72
N GLY A 522 23.25 5.47 -5.60
CA GLY A 522 23.94 4.71 -6.64
C GLY A 522 23.84 3.23 -6.30
N PRO A 523 23.52 2.31 -7.22
CA PRO A 523 24.17 2.13 -8.52
C PRO A 523 23.19 1.76 -9.67
N VAL A 524 23.75 1.30 -10.79
CA VAL A 524 23.07 0.81 -12.02
C VAL A 524 21.92 -0.13 -11.66
N ARG A 525 20.75 0.06 -12.31
CA ARG A 525 19.45 -0.64 -12.13
C ARG A 525 18.46 -0.10 -11.10
N ASN A 526 18.82 0.82 -10.20
CA ASN A 526 17.90 1.30 -9.15
C ASN A 526 17.28 0.13 -8.35
N MET A 527 18.10 -0.88 -8.01
CA MET A 527 17.63 -2.08 -7.31
C MET A 527 17.58 -1.94 -5.78
N VAL A 528 18.11 -0.84 -5.24
CA VAL A 528 18.23 -0.57 -3.80
C VAL A 528 17.13 0.37 -3.31
N ASP A 529 16.57 0.08 -2.15
CA ASP A 529 15.64 0.92 -1.42
C ASP A 529 16.04 1.04 0.05
N THR A 530 15.58 2.10 0.72
CA THR A 530 15.82 2.34 2.14
C THR A 530 14.56 2.76 2.84
N VAL A 531 14.29 2.13 3.97
CA VAL A 531 13.19 2.46 4.86
C VAL A 531 13.79 3.05 6.14
N PRO A 532 13.66 4.37 6.36
CA PRO A 532 14.24 5.03 7.52
C PRO A 532 13.58 4.55 8.80
N PHE A 533 14.26 4.73 9.92
CA PHE A 533 13.69 4.40 11.22
C PHE A 533 12.52 5.28 11.59
N VAL A 534 11.47 4.64 12.09
CA VAL A 534 10.33 5.27 12.77
C VAL A 534 10.28 4.67 14.17
N LYS A 535 9.82 5.44 15.17
CA LYS A 535 9.86 5.18 16.64
C LYS A 535 10.00 3.72 17.13
N ARG A 536 9.35 2.73 16.51
CA ARG A 536 9.52 1.30 16.80
C ARG A 536 9.57 0.48 15.50
N PHE A 537 10.29 -0.63 15.51
CA PHE A 537 10.15 -1.65 14.47
C PHE A 537 9.10 -2.68 14.89
N THR A 538 8.06 -2.84 14.07
CA THR A 538 6.89 -3.69 14.38
C THR A 538 6.58 -4.62 13.21
N PRO A 539 5.84 -5.71 13.46
CA PRO A 539 5.36 -6.60 12.41
C PRO A 539 4.62 -5.89 11.26
N GLU A 540 3.73 -4.94 11.57
CA GLU A 540 2.96 -4.19 10.57
C GLU A 540 3.87 -3.31 9.70
N ARG A 541 4.94 -2.77 10.31
CA ARG A 541 5.93 -2.01 9.57
C ARG A 541 6.70 -2.93 8.63
N LEU A 542 7.15 -4.10 9.08
CA LEU A 542 7.80 -5.08 8.23
C LEU A 542 6.91 -5.49 7.04
N LYS A 543 5.62 -5.75 7.29
CA LYS A 543 4.65 -6.02 6.23
C LYS A 543 4.54 -4.89 5.21
N ARG A 544 4.48 -3.63 5.66
CA ARG A 544 4.47 -2.46 4.75
C ARG A 544 5.76 -2.33 3.96
N VAL A 545 6.89 -2.68 4.56
CA VAL A 545 8.20 -2.71 3.88
C VAL A 545 8.18 -3.70 2.73
N LEU A 546 7.75 -4.94 3.00
CA LEU A 546 7.67 -6.02 2.00
C LEU A 546 6.71 -5.69 0.86
N LEU A 547 5.57 -5.06 1.13
CA LEU A 547 4.57 -4.72 0.10
C LEU A 547 4.82 -3.36 -0.58
N GLY A 548 5.60 -2.49 0.05
CA GLY A 548 5.72 -1.08 -0.33
C GLY A 548 6.91 -0.74 -1.22
N ALA A 549 7.87 -1.65 -1.41
CA ALA A 549 9.02 -1.37 -2.26
C ALA A 549 8.61 -1.36 -3.74
N LEU A 550 9.16 -0.39 -4.49
CA LEU A 550 8.89 -0.27 -5.92
C LEU A 550 9.72 -1.27 -6.72
N HIS A 551 9.21 -1.65 -7.89
CA HIS A 551 10.02 -2.38 -8.87
C HIS A 551 11.24 -1.54 -9.30
N PRO A 552 12.42 -2.14 -9.50
CA PRO A 552 13.59 -1.44 -10.04
C PRO A 552 13.32 -0.69 -11.36
N SER A 553 12.52 -1.27 -12.26
CA SER A 553 12.13 -0.61 -13.52
C SER A 553 11.22 0.61 -13.34
N ILE A 554 10.39 0.62 -12.29
CA ILE A 554 9.56 1.77 -11.90
C ILE A 554 10.46 2.85 -11.30
N ARG A 555 11.33 2.48 -10.35
CA ARG A 555 12.29 3.40 -9.74
C ARG A 555 13.18 4.08 -10.76
N ALA A 556 13.57 3.40 -11.83
CA ALA A 556 14.37 3.99 -12.90
C ALA A 556 13.66 5.07 -13.73
N LYS A 557 12.33 5.16 -13.63
CA LYS A 557 11.52 6.13 -14.38
C LYS A 557 11.11 7.34 -13.51
N ILE A 558 11.28 7.26 -12.19
CA ILE A 558 10.97 8.30 -11.19
C ILE A 558 12.27 9.02 -10.83
#